data_AF-C0QUU4-F1
#
_entry.id   AF-C0QUU4-F1
#
_cell.length_a   1.000
_cell.length_b   1.000
_cell.length_c   1.000
_cell.angle_alpha   90.00
_cell.angle_beta   90.00
_cell.angle_gamma   90.00
#
_symmetry.space_group_name_H-M   'P 1'
#
loop_
_entity.id
_entity.type
_entity.pdbx_description
1 polymer ?
#
loop_
_entity_poly.entity_id
_entity_poly.type
_entity_poly.pdbx_seq_one_letter_code
_entity_poly.pdbx_strand_id
1 'polypeptide(L)' 'MDKSLLIDIISIGNRAVRKAQQESLKKGIPNVYCKNGKFYFELPDGTITTEVPDIYKNVFKRFKKENASKK' A
#
# COMPACT_ATOMS: atom_id res chain seq x y z
N MET A 1 28.11 -11.80 -1.54
CA MET A 1 27.52 -10.52 -1.10
C MET A 1 27.63 -10.47 0.42
N ASP A 2 28.17 -9.39 0.97
CA ASP A 2 28.30 -9.23 2.41
C ASP A 2 26.91 -9.19 3.06
N LYS A 3 26.68 -10.04 4.05
CA LYS A 3 25.40 -10.14 4.77
C LYS A 3 25.10 -8.85 5.55
N SER A 4 26.14 -8.12 5.98
CA SER A 4 26.00 -6.83 6.65
C SER A 4 25.37 -5.79 5.73
N LEU A 5 25.88 -5.67 4.50
CA LEU A 5 25.38 -4.71 3.51
C LEU A 5 23.90 -4.94 3.18
N LEU A 6 23.48 -6.21 3.07
CA LEU A 6 22.07 -6.55 2.82
C LEU A 6 21.16 -6.07 3.96
N ILE A 7 21.59 -6.23 5.21
CA ILE A 7 20.83 -5.79 6.39
C ILE A 7 20.69 -4.27 6.40
N ASP A 8 21.75 -3.54 6.08
CA ASP A 8 21.74 -2.08 6.05
C ASP A 8 20.78 -1.54 4.99
N ILE A 9 20.81 -2.11 3.77
CA ILE A 9 19.90 -1.73 2.69
C ILE A 9 18.44 -1.95 3.10
N ILE A 10 18.13 -3.11 3.69
CA ILE A 10 16.77 -3.42 4.16
C ILE A 10 16.34 -2.46 5.27
N SER A 11 17.23 -2.14 6.21
CA SER A 11 16.96 -1.21 7.31
C SER A 11 16.60 0.20 6.81
N ILE A 12 17.38 0.71 5.85
CA ILE A 12 17.14 2.02 5.23
C ILE A 12 15.80 2.01 4.48
N GLY A 13 15.53 0.97 3.69
CA GLY A 13 14.27 0.82 2.97
C GLY A 13 13.06 0.80 3.91
N ASN A 14 13.13 0.00 4.97
CA ASN A 14 12.07 -0.08 5.99
C ASN A 14 11.81 1.27 6.66
N ARG A 15 12.86 2.04 6.97
CA ARG A 15 12.72 3.37 7.54
C ARG A 15 12.06 4.35 6.58
N ALA A 16 12.42 4.31 5.30
CA ALA A 16 11.83 5.16 4.27
C ALA A 16 10.34 4.84 4.06
N VAL A 17 9.98 3.56 3.97
CA VAL A 17 8.58 3.13 3.82
C VAL A 17 7.74 3.59 5.00
N ARG A 18 8.21 3.40 6.24
CA ARG A 18 7.48 3.84 7.45
C ARG A 18 7.24 5.34 7.48
N LYS A 19 8.23 6.14 7.07
CA LYS A 19 8.06 7.60 6.98
C LYS A 19 7.01 7.98 5.94
N ALA A 20 7.08 7.39 4.74
CA ALA A 20 6.10 7.64 3.68
C ALA A 20 4.68 7.26 4.11
N GLN A 21 4.52 6.12 4.79
CA GLN A 21 3.24 5.67 5.33
C GLN A 21 2.67 6.66 6.36
N GLN A 22 3.50 7.12 7.30
CA GLN A 22 3.07 8.11 8.29
C GLN A 22 2.67 9.44 7.64
N GLU A 23 3.41 9.89 6.63
CA GLU A 23 3.08 11.12 5.89
C GLU A 23 1.79 10.98 5.07
N SER A 24 1.55 9.83 4.45
CA SER A 24 0.30 9.51 3.76
C SER A 24 -0.89 9.59 4.71
N LEU A 25 -0.81 8.93 5.88
CA LEU A 25 -1.89 8.96 6.87
C LEU A 25 -2.16 10.38 7.39
N LYS A 26 -1.10 11.17 7.67
CA LYS A 26 -1.22 12.59 8.05
C LYS A 26 -1.94 13.43 6.98
N LYS A 27 -1.85 13.05 5.71
CA LYS A 27 -2.54 13.70 4.59
C LYS A 27 -3.93 13.12 4.30
N GLY A 28 -4.41 12.17 5.12
CA GLY A 28 -5.69 11.51 4.92
C GLY A 28 -5.67 10.41 3.86
N ILE A 29 -4.49 9.99 3.40
CA ILE A 29 -4.32 8.98 2.35
C ILE A 29 -4.11 7.61 3.03
N PRO A 30 -5.01 6.63 2.85
CA PRO A 30 -4.87 5.31 3.47
C PRO A 30 -3.68 4.53 2.90
N ASN A 31 -2.96 3.79 3.75
CA ASN A 31 -1.94 2.87 3.28
C ASN A 31 -2.58 1.63 2.65
N VAL A 32 -1.92 1.05 1.63
CA VAL A 32 -2.41 -0.13 0.91
C VAL A 32 -1.44 -1.29 1.12
N TYR A 33 -1.97 -2.45 1.49
CA TYR A 33 -1.23 -3.69 1.63
C TYR A 33 -1.90 -4.80 0.81
N CYS A 34 -1.10 -5.78 0.36
CA CYS A 34 -1.62 -6.99 -0.27
C CYS A 34 -1.05 -8.20 0.45
N LYS A 35 -1.94 -9.10 0.89
CA LYS A 35 -1.58 -10.38 1.50
C LYS A 35 -2.45 -11.46 0.90
N ASN A 36 -1.81 -12.51 0.36
CA ASN A 36 -2.50 -13.64 -0.29
C ASN A 36 -3.51 -13.19 -1.38
N GLY A 37 -3.15 -12.16 -2.16
CA GLY A 37 -4.02 -11.62 -3.22
C GLY A 37 -5.18 -10.76 -2.72
N LYS A 38 -5.34 -10.56 -1.40
CA LYS A 38 -6.36 -9.70 -0.81
C LYS A 38 -5.75 -8.35 -0.42
N PHE A 39 -6.43 -7.26 -0.80
CA PHE A 39 -6.06 -5.90 -0.42
C PHE A 39 -6.59 -5.53 0.95
N TYR A 40 -5.76 -4.84 1.72
CA TYR A 40 -6.06 -4.27 3.03
C TYR A 40 -5.67 -2.81 3.02
N PHE A 41 -6.51 -1.98 3.63
CA PHE A 41 -6.34 -0.54 3.72
C PHE A 41 -6.28 -0.14 5.18
N GLU A 42 -5.22 0.55 5.57
CA GLU A 42 -5.11 1.20 6.88
C GLU A 42 -5.50 2.66 6.72
N LEU A 43 -6.63 3.02 7.32
CA LEU A 43 -7.19 4.36 7.30
C LEU A 43 -6.41 5.29 8.27
N PRO A 44 -6.52 6.63 8.12
CA PRO A 44 -5.85 7.59 8.99
C PRO A 44 -6.17 7.48 10.49
N ASP A 45 -7.34 6.94 10.83
CA ASP A 45 -7.77 6.67 12.20
C ASP A 45 -7.18 5.35 12.77
N GLY A 46 -6.40 4.61 11.97
CA GLY A 46 -5.82 3.32 12.32
C GLY A 46 -6.72 2.13 12.01
N THR A 47 -7.93 2.33 11.50
CA THR A 47 -8.84 1.25 11.13
C THR A 47 -8.28 0.48 9.94
N ILE A 48 -8.23 -0.85 10.02
CA ILE A 48 -7.87 -1.72 8.90
C ILE A 48 -9.14 -2.29 8.27
N THR A 49 -9.33 -2.05 6.97
CA THR A 49 -10.48 -2.53 6.22
C THR A 49 -10.07 -3.23 4.92
N THR A 50 -10.97 -4.03 4.37
CA THR A 50 -10.83 -4.62 3.02
C THR A 50 -11.74 -3.94 2.00
N GLU A 51 -12.56 -2.98 2.44
CA GLU A 51 -13.36 -2.14 1.57
C GLU A 51 -12.47 -1.09 0.91
N VAL A 52 -12.66 -0.87 -0.39
CA VAL A 52 -11.84 0.09 -1.15
C VAL A 52 -12.23 1.52 -0.75
N PRO A 53 -11.29 2.30 -0.17
CA PRO A 53 -11.52 3.70 0.15
C PRO A 53 -11.91 4.53 -1.07
N ASP A 54 -12.69 5.60 -0.87
CA ASP A 54 -13.20 6.46 -1.95
C ASP A 54 -12.12 6.97 -2.90
N ILE A 55 -10.99 7.39 -2.33
CA ILE A 55 -9.83 7.90 -3.09
C ILE A 55 -9.28 6.88 -4.10
N TYR A 56 -9.47 5.59 -3.84
CA TYR A 56 -8.99 4.51 -4.71
C TYR A 56 -10.08 3.92 -5.62
N LYS A 57 -11.36 4.28 -5.46
CA LYS A 57 -12.46 3.70 -6.25
C LYS A 57 -12.25 3.83 -7.76
N ASN A 58 -11.77 4.98 -8.23
CA ASN A 58 -11.54 5.22 -9.66
C ASN A 58 -10.42 4.34 -10.22
N VAL A 59 -9.34 4.17 -9.45
CA VAL A 59 -8.23 3.28 -9.79
C VAL A 59 -8.71 1.84 -9.91
N PHE A 60 -9.46 1.35 -8.93
CA PHE A 60 -10.02 -0.01 -8.96
C PHE A 60 -11.05 -0.23 -10.07
N LYS A 61 -11.88 0.77 -10.38
CA LYS A 61 -12.81 0.71 -11.52
C LYS A 61 -12.07 0.55 -12.85
N ARG A 62 -10.99 1.32 -13.04
CA ARG A 62 -10.14 1.21 -14.25
C ARG A 62 -9.51 -0.18 -14.37
N PHE A 63 -8.92 -0.70 -13.29
CA PHE A 63 -8.35 -2.05 -13.31
C PHE A 63 -9.38 -3.12 -13.66
N LYS A 64 -10.60 -3.06 -13.11
CA LYS A 64 -11.66 -4.02 -13.46
C LYS A 64 -12.03 -3.95 -14.94
N LYS A 65 -12.16 -2.74 -15.50
CA LYS A 65 -12.49 -2.55 -16.93
C LYS A 65 -11.40 -3.12 -17.85
N GLU A 66 -10.13 -2.82 -17.57
CA GLU A 66 -9.00 -3.30 -18.38
C GLU A 66 -8.85 -4.83 -18.35
N ASN A 67 -9.14 -5.47 -17.21
CA ASN A 67 -9.12 -6.93 -17.11
C ASN A 67 -10.33 -7.61 -17.77
N ALA A 68 -11.48 -6.93 -17.82
CA ALA A 68 -12.66 -7.42 -18.52
C ALA A 68 -12.51 -7.35 -20.05
N SER A 69 -11.82 -6.34 -20.57
CA SER A 69 -11.56 -6.17 -22.01
C SER A 69 -10.45 -7.08 -22.57
N LYS A 70 -9.72 -7.78 -21.70
CA LYS A 70 -8.65 -8.73 -22.07
C LYS A 70 -9.11 -10.20 -22.03
N LYS A 71 -10.37 -10.45 -21.66
CA LYS A 71 -11.03 -11.76 -21.75
C LYS A 71 -11.89 -11.81 -23.01
#